data_AF-A0AA45C4C9-F1
#
_entry.id   AF-A0AA45C4C9-F1
#
_cell.length_a   1.000
_cell.length_b   1.000
_cell.length_c   1.000
_cell.angle_alpha   90.00
_cell.angle_beta   90.00
_cell.angle_gamma   90.00
#
_symmetry.space_group_name_H-M   'P 1'
#
loop_
_entity.id
_entity.type
_entity.pdbx_description
1 polymer ?
#
loop_
_entity_poly.entity_id
_entity_poly.type
_entity_poly.pdbx_seq_one_letter_code
_entity_poly.pdbx_strand_id
1 'polypeptide(L)'
;MNYKAKALTIAGTDCSGGAGVQADLKTFHTFEVYGMSVITAITAENTQQVKSIQDIDPQIISDQIDMVFEDIRPDALKIGMVSTEKTIKTIAKKLKEYKFDKIILDPVMVAKGGEFLLKKNNEKFLIEELIPISYLITPNIPEAEIISEMAIKNIEDMKNACIKIYEKGAKNVLLKGGHFKGEIATDILYDGFNFYEYSEKRINSKNTHGTGCTISAAITSLIAQNYTLKDALTIAKDFITKAIKYAPKNIGHGHGPLNHNIKPAKIQHFKYHANDYDKWFKSNKILFENELKAQKKALKNPEKTLAVGIGDGLFAKELGIKEGIEPSEDMAKLAKSKGLDVKIGCAEELPYDDESWENVYLGTIMASVNDKRKSIQEAVRVCKKNGEIIVSILPKESSFPLLYDLSYLKGEFDKKISPEYPYPLEFLKDVKWATVEEVSDLMKEYGIKNIEYIQTLTMHPKYSNIIEEEPKSGYTHGDYVIIKGVKK
;
A
#
# COMPACT_ATOMS: atom_id res chain seq x y z
N MET A 1 0.42 -16.88 -15.00
CA MET A 1 0.85 -15.97 -13.92
C MET A 1 1.93 -16.68 -13.12
N ASN A 2 3.06 -16.02 -12.85
CA ASN A 2 4.05 -16.52 -11.88
C ASN A 2 3.81 -15.80 -10.56
N TYR A 3 3.32 -16.51 -9.55
CA TYR A 3 3.08 -15.94 -8.22
C TYR A 3 4.41 -15.58 -7.54
N LYS A 4 4.50 -14.36 -6.99
CA LYS A 4 5.69 -13.89 -6.26
C LYS A 4 5.60 -14.11 -4.75
N ALA A 5 4.42 -14.43 -4.25
CA ALA A 5 4.16 -14.67 -2.84
C ALA A 5 3.11 -15.79 -2.66
N LYS A 6 3.16 -16.45 -1.50
CA LYS A 6 2.33 -17.60 -1.11
C LYS A 6 1.73 -17.31 0.26
N ALA A 7 0.42 -17.47 0.42
CA ALA A 7 -0.27 -17.26 1.69
C ALA A 7 -1.12 -18.48 2.07
N LEU A 8 -1.11 -18.82 3.35
CA LEU A 8 -1.91 -19.90 3.92
C LEU A 8 -3.02 -19.33 4.81
N THR A 9 -4.25 -19.81 4.66
CA THR A 9 -5.30 -19.62 5.67
C THR A 9 -5.50 -20.91 6.48
N ILE A 10 -5.65 -20.79 7.79
CA ILE A 10 -6.03 -21.86 8.71
C ILE A 10 -7.38 -21.46 9.33
N ALA A 11 -8.49 -21.93 8.76
CA ALA A 11 -9.83 -21.50 9.14
C ALA A 11 -10.91 -22.52 8.75
N GLY A 12 -12.14 -22.28 9.21
CA GLY A 12 -13.30 -23.04 8.78
C GLY A 12 -13.81 -22.61 7.40
N THR A 13 -14.62 -23.47 6.77
CA THR A 13 -15.32 -23.12 5.53
C THR A 13 -16.54 -22.26 5.80
N ASP A 14 -16.92 -21.41 4.85
CA ASP A 14 -18.28 -20.88 4.70
C ASP A 14 -18.81 -21.36 3.35
N CYS A 15 -19.79 -22.26 3.35
CA CYS A 15 -20.33 -22.83 2.12
C CYS A 15 -21.09 -21.81 1.25
N SER A 16 -21.50 -20.65 1.79
CA SER A 16 -22.05 -19.54 1.00
C SER A 16 -20.98 -18.72 0.28
N GLY A 17 -19.72 -18.87 0.69
CA GLY A 17 -18.55 -18.26 0.07
C GLY A 17 -18.33 -16.78 0.42
N GLY A 18 -18.98 -16.26 1.46
CA GLY A 18 -18.84 -14.87 1.89
C GLY A 18 -17.74 -14.63 2.93
N ALA A 19 -17.41 -15.65 3.72
CA ALA A 19 -16.42 -15.65 4.80
C ALA A 19 -15.52 -16.91 4.74
N GLY A 20 -14.87 -17.25 5.86
CA GLY A 20 -14.05 -18.46 6.00
C GLY A 20 -12.88 -18.54 5.01
N VAL A 21 -12.42 -19.77 4.75
CA VAL A 21 -11.35 -20.02 3.76
C VAL A 21 -11.73 -19.52 2.37
N GLN A 22 -13.02 -19.47 2.02
CA GLN A 22 -13.50 -18.99 0.73
C GLN A 22 -13.22 -17.50 0.54
N ALA A 23 -13.52 -16.65 1.54
CA ALA A 23 -13.19 -15.23 1.48
C ALA A 23 -11.67 -15.01 1.48
N ASP A 24 -10.94 -15.83 2.23
CA ASP A 24 -9.48 -15.73 2.33
C ASP A 24 -8.81 -16.05 0.99
N LEU A 25 -9.17 -17.17 0.35
CA LEU A 25 -8.62 -17.58 -0.95
C LEU A 25 -9.00 -16.60 -2.07
N LYS A 26 -10.24 -16.08 -2.07
CA LYS A 26 -10.64 -15.01 -3.00
C LYS A 26 -9.78 -13.77 -2.81
N THR A 27 -9.52 -13.38 -1.56
CA THR A 27 -8.68 -12.22 -1.26
C THR A 27 -7.24 -12.46 -1.68
N PHE A 28 -6.64 -13.60 -1.36
CA PHE A 28 -5.29 -13.96 -1.79
C PHE A 28 -5.15 -13.87 -3.32
N HIS A 29 -6.13 -14.42 -4.05
CA HIS A 29 -6.15 -14.35 -5.50
C HIS A 29 -6.22 -12.92 -6.03
N THR A 30 -7.08 -12.08 -5.46
CA THR A 30 -7.20 -10.65 -5.83
C THR A 30 -5.91 -9.85 -5.59
N PHE A 31 -5.12 -10.24 -4.58
CA PHE A 31 -3.82 -9.64 -4.29
C PHE A 31 -2.66 -10.29 -5.05
N GLU A 32 -2.95 -11.15 -6.04
CA GLU A 32 -1.96 -11.85 -6.86
C GLU A 32 -1.00 -12.73 -6.01
N VAL A 33 -1.53 -13.34 -4.94
CA VAL A 33 -0.84 -14.25 -4.04
C VAL A 33 -1.36 -15.67 -4.24
N TYR A 34 -0.46 -16.66 -4.27
CA TYR A 34 -0.84 -18.06 -4.32
C TYR A 34 -1.48 -18.48 -3.00
N GLY A 35 -2.78 -18.79 -3.02
CA GLY A 35 -3.56 -19.10 -1.82
C GLY A 35 -3.61 -20.59 -1.53
N MET A 36 -3.37 -20.95 -0.27
CA MET A 36 -3.50 -22.31 0.27
C MET A 36 -4.41 -22.30 1.50
N SER A 37 -4.93 -23.45 1.88
CA SER A 37 -5.84 -23.57 3.04
C SER A 37 -5.61 -24.84 3.86
N VAL A 38 -5.69 -24.72 5.17
CA VAL A 38 -5.91 -25.80 6.13
C VAL A 38 -7.32 -25.62 6.70
N ILE A 39 -8.18 -26.62 6.51
CA ILE A 39 -9.57 -26.56 6.94
C ILE A 39 -9.67 -27.05 8.39
N THR A 40 -10.19 -26.19 9.28
CA THR A 40 -10.35 -26.51 10.71
C THR A 40 -11.75 -27.02 11.06
N ALA A 41 -12.76 -26.58 10.31
CA ALA A 41 -14.15 -26.98 10.47
C ALA A 41 -14.92 -26.76 9.16
N ILE A 42 -16.00 -27.52 8.97
CA ILE A 42 -16.96 -27.31 7.89
C ILE A 42 -18.23 -26.72 8.48
N THR A 43 -18.78 -25.67 7.88
CA THR A 43 -20.05 -25.06 8.27
C THR A 43 -21.11 -25.24 7.20
N ALA A 44 -22.34 -25.49 7.62
CA ALA A 44 -23.52 -25.26 6.80
C ALA A 44 -24.04 -23.87 7.15
N GLU A 45 -23.56 -22.86 6.43
CA GLU A 45 -23.82 -21.43 6.67
C GLU A 45 -24.39 -20.75 5.43
N ASN A 46 -25.25 -19.76 5.66
CA ASN A 46 -25.69 -18.84 4.62
C ASN A 46 -25.77 -17.40 5.17
N THR A 47 -26.20 -16.46 4.33
CA THR A 47 -26.30 -15.04 4.70
C THR A 47 -27.21 -14.71 5.89
N GLN A 48 -27.96 -15.68 6.42
CA GLN A 48 -28.94 -15.48 7.50
C GLN A 48 -28.55 -16.17 8.81
N GLN A 49 -27.85 -17.33 8.77
CA GLN A 49 -27.56 -18.13 9.96
C GLN A 49 -26.45 -19.17 9.70
N VAL A 50 -25.87 -19.70 10.78
CA VAL A 50 -25.08 -20.94 10.77
C VAL A 50 -25.96 -22.09 11.28
N LYS A 51 -26.27 -23.04 10.40
CA LYS A 51 -27.14 -24.18 10.76
C LYS A 51 -26.41 -25.28 11.52
N SER A 52 -25.18 -25.59 11.13
CA SER A 52 -24.39 -26.66 11.75
C SER A 52 -22.90 -26.47 11.50
N ILE A 53 -22.09 -26.98 12.43
CA ILE A 53 -20.62 -26.96 12.37
C ILE A 53 -20.12 -28.38 12.64
N GLN A 54 -19.18 -28.85 11.81
CA GLN A 54 -18.44 -30.09 12.00
C GLN A 54 -16.94 -29.79 12.11
N ASP A 55 -16.36 -30.12 13.26
CA ASP A 55 -14.94 -29.95 13.51
C ASP A 55 -14.13 -31.02 12.76
N ILE A 56 -13.00 -30.64 12.18
CA ILE A 56 -12.05 -31.58 11.57
C ILE A 56 -11.18 -32.21 12.66
N ASP A 57 -10.84 -33.49 12.50
CA ASP A 57 -9.95 -34.20 13.43
C ASP A 57 -8.60 -33.46 13.54
N PRO A 58 -8.10 -33.17 14.76
CA PRO A 58 -6.82 -32.50 14.95
C PRO A 58 -5.64 -33.15 14.22
N GLN A 59 -5.62 -34.49 14.07
CA GLN A 59 -4.58 -35.17 13.31
C GLN A 59 -4.64 -34.78 11.82
N ILE A 60 -5.83 -34.70 11.23
CA ILE A 60 -5.99 -34.24 9.84
C ILE A 60 -5.60 -32.76 9.68
N ILE A 61 -5.81 -31.93 10.69
CA ILE A 61 -5.34 -30.54 10.69
C ILE A 61 -3.80 -30.50 10.73
N SER A 62 -3.18 -31.33 11.58
CA SER A 62 -1.73 -31.51 11.65
C SER A 62 -1.16 -31.93 10.29
N ASP A 63 -1.73 -32.96 9.68
CA ASP A 63 -1.27 -33.50 8.39
C ASP A 63 -1.41 -32.47 7.26
N GLN A 64 -2.50 -31.69 7.22
CA GLN A 64 -2.65 -30.59 6.26
C GLN A 64 -1.58 -29.51 6.43
N ILE A 65 -1.24 -29.15 7.68
CA ILE A 65 -0.17 -28.18 7.95
C ILE A 65 1.17 -28.74 7.46
N ASP A 66 1.47 -30.00 7.76
CA ASP A 66 2.72 -30.65 7.32
C ASP A 66 2.84 -30.67 5.80
N MET A 67 1.80 -31.13 5.09
CA MET A 67 1.82 -31.18 3.61
C MET A 67 2.03 -29.82 2.97
N VAL A 68 1.45 -28.75 3.52
CA VAL A 68 1.69 -27.40 3.01
C VAL A 68 3.10 -26.92 3.34
N PHE A 69 3.57 -27.09 4.57
CA PHE A 69 4.86 -26.56 5.00
C PHE A 69 6.07 -27.29 4.41
N GLU A 70 5.93 -28.57 4.09
CA GLU A 70 6.98 -29.41 3.52
C GLU A 70 7.18 -29.16 2.00
N ASP A 71 6.11 -28.83 1.27
CA ASP A 71 6.15 -28.61 -0.19
C ASP A 71 6.05 -27.13 -0.57
N ILE A 72 5.00 -26.45 -0.09
CA ILE A 72 4.63 -25.08 -0.49
C ILE A 72 4.66 -24.15 0.71
N ARG A 73 5.81 -24.07 1.39
CA ARG A 73 5.98 -23.27 2.61
C ARG A 73 5.47 -21.82 2.41
N PRO A 74 4.51 -21.34 3.21
CA PRO A 74 3.91 -20.02 3.00
C PRO A 74 4.87 -18.89 3.36
N ASP A 75 4.70 -17.73 2.72
CA ASP A 75 5.45 -16.50 3.05
C ASP A 75 4.76 -15.70 4.18
N ALA A 76 3.45 -15.85 4.35
CA ALA A 76 2.69 -15.43 5.52
C ALA A 76 1.46 -16.33 5.70
N LEU A 77 0.90 -16.38 6.91
CA LEU A 77 -0.34 -17.11 7.14
C LEU A 77 -1.33 -16.33 7.99
N LYS A 78 -2.60 -16.70 7.82
CA LYS A 78 -3.73 -16.21 8.61
C LYS A 78 -4.34 -17.35 9.40
N ILE A 79 -4.71 -17.10 10.65
CA ILE A 79 -5.59 -17.97 11.43
C ILE A 79 -6.94 -17.27 11.56
N GLY A 80 -8.01 -17.95 11.16
CA GLY A 80 -9.40 -17.48 11.28
C GLY A 80 -10.16 -18.26 12.36
N MET A 81 -11.39 -18.67 12.03
CA MET A 81 -12.23 -19.43 12.95
C MET A 81 -11.58 -20.76 13.37
N VAL A 82 -11.38 -20.93 14.68
CA VAL A 82 -10.92 -22.16 15.35
C VAL A 82 -11.88 -22.47 16.49
N SER A 83 -12.45 -23.67 16.51
CA SER A 83 -13.63 -23.99 17.32
C SER A 83 -13.33 -24.73 18.63
N THR A 84 -12.21 -25.47 18.71
CA THR A 84 -11.88 -26.35 19.85
C THR A 84 -10.48 -26.14 20.42
N GLU A 85 -10.32 -26.41 21.72
CA GLU A 85 -9.02 -26.46 22.40
C GLU A 85 -8.00 -27.35 21.66
N LYS A 86 -8.41 -28.56 21.25
CA LYS A 86 -7.52 -29.51 20.57
C LYS A 86 -7.01 -28.96 19.24
N THR A 87 -7.89 -28.31 18.46
CA THR A 87 -7.52 -27.62 17.21
C THR A 87 -6.53 -26.50 17.48
N ILE A 88 -6.81 -25.63 18.46
CA ILE A 88 -5.96 -24.50 18.85
C ILE A 88 -4.56 -24.97 19.23
N LYS A 89 -4.47 -25.96 20.13
CA LYS A 89 -3.19 -26.52 20.59
C LYS A 89 -2.42 -27.18 19.46
N THR A 90 -3.11 -27.88 18.55
CA THR A 90 -2.46 -28.52 17.40
C THR A 90 -1.85 -27.50 16.45
N ILE A 91 -2.59 -26.43 16.11
CA ILE A 91 -2.09 -25.35 15.27
C ILE A 91 -0.89 -24.67 15.96
N ALA A 92 -1.02 -24.29 17.23
CA ALA A 92 0.05 -23.63 17.97
C ALA A 92 1.32 -24.50 18.02
N LYS A 93 1.17 -25.80 18.28
CA LYS A 93 2.27 -26.77 18.30
C LYS A 93 2.98 -26.83 16.95
N LYS A 94 2.25 -27.03 15.86
CA LYS A 94 2.83 -27.12 14.50
C LYS A 94 3.53 -25.84 14.08
N LEU A 95 2.93 -24.68 14.32
CA LEU A 95 3.55 -23.40 13.96
C LEU A 95 4.83 -23.12 14.76
N LYS A 96 4.90 -23.56 16.03
CA LYS A 96 6.13 -23.55 16.85
C LYS A 96 7.17 -24.54 16.31
N GLU A 97 6.79 -25.76 15.95
CA GLU A 97 7.68 -26.77 15.33
C GLU A 97 8.34 -26.23 14.06
N TYR A 98 7.57 -25.59 13.18
CA TYR A 98 8.08 -24.97 11.95
C TYR A 98 8.77 -23.62 12.17
N LYS A 99 8.80 -23.09 13.40
CA LYS A 99 9.36 -21.77 13.77
C LYS A 99 8.81 -20.64 12.89
N PHE A 100 7.51 -20.67 12.62
CA PHE A 100 6.85 -19.69 11.75
C PHE A 100 6.40 -18.47 12.54
N ASP A 101 6.64 -17.26 12.03
CA ASP A 101 6.43 -16.02 12.80
C ASP A 101 5.58 -14.95 12.10
N LYS A 102 5.32 -15.06 10.79
CA LYS A 102 4.44 -14.14 10.04
C LYS A 102 2.96 -14.56 10.13
N ILE A 103 2.45 -14.60 11.36
CA ILE A 103 1.10 -15.10 11.70
C ILE A 103 0.14 -13.92 11.94
N ILE A 104 -0.90 -13.80 11.12
CA ILE A 104 -2.00 -12.87 11.32
C ILE A 104 -3.16 -13.64 11.97
N LEU A 105 -3.51 -13.28 13.21
CA LEU A 105 -4.59 -13.91 13.96
C LEU A 105 -5.85 -13.04 13.90
N ASP A 106 -6.91 -13.52 13.24
CA ASP A 106 -8.25 -12.95 13.32
C ASP A 106 -9.00 -13.75 14.41
N PRO A 107 -9.16 -13.22 15.63
CA PRO A 107 -9.64 -13.98 16.78
C PRO A 107 -11.17 -14.12 16.72
N VAL A 108 -11.68 -14.82 15.71
CA VAL A 108 -13.12 -14.97 15.46
C VAL A 108 -13.78 -15.72 16.61
N MET A 109 -14.54 -15.01 17.44
CA MET A 109 -15.26 -15.59 18.59
C MET A 109 -16.76 -15.73 18.35
N VAL A 110 -17.35 -14.80 17.57
CA VAL A 110 -18.80 -14.70 17.35
C VAL A 110 -19.09 -14.49 15.87
N ALA A 111 -20.07 -15.21 15.33
CA ALA A 111 -20.56 -15.04 13.97
C ALA A 111 -21.27 -13.69 13.80
N LYS A 112 -21.41 -13.25 12.56
CA LYS A 112 -22.10 -11.98 12.26
C LYS A 112 -23.58 -11.97 12.70
N GLY A 113 -24.21 -13.14 12.75
CA GLY A 113 -25.57 -13.34 13.29
C GLY A 113 -25.66 -13.37 14.82
N GLY A 114 -24.54 -13.26 15.55
CA GLY A 114 -24.48 -13.30 17.01
C GLY A 114 -24.29 -14.70 17.60
N GLU A 115 -24.21 -15.74 16.77
CA GLU A 115 -23.96 -17.12 17.20
C GLU A 115 -22.49 -17.28 17.64
N PHE A 116 -22.26 -17.86 18.83
CA PHE A 116 -20.90 -18.17 19.27
C PHE A 116 -20.29 -19.26 18.39
N LEU A 117 -19.13 -18.97 17.80
CA LEU A 117 -18.39 -19.90 16.94
C LEU A 117 -17.34 -20.70 17.72
N LEU A 118 -16.86 -20.14 18.84
CA LEU A 118 -16.11 -20.87 19.85
C LEU A 118 -17.08 -21.63 20.76
N LYS A 119 -16.79 -22.91 21.04
CA LYS A 119 -17.44 -23.59 22.16
C LYS A 119 -17.09 -22.84 23.45
N LYS A 120 -18.06 -22.68 24.35
CA LYS A 120 -17.92 -21.93 25.60
C LYS A 120 -16.62 -22.30 26.34
N ASN A 121 -15.90 -21.31 26.86
CA ASN A 121 -14.64 -21.43 27.62
C ASN A 121 -13.40 -21.79 26.80
N ASN A 122 -13.45 -21.73 25.46
CA ASN A 122 -12.28 -21.96 24.61
C ASN A 122 -11.48 -20.70 24.28
N GLU A 123 -12.03 -19.52 24.55
CA GLU A 123 -11.37 -18.22 24.37
C GLU A 123 -10.03 -18.14 25.12
N LYS A 124 -9.95 -18.74 26.31
CA LYS A 124 -8.69 -18.81 27.09
C LYS A 124 -7.57 -19.50 26.33
N PHE A 125 -7.87 -20.57 25.58
CA PHE A 125 -6.85 -21.31 24.85
C PHE A 125 -6.36 -20.53 23.63
N LEU A 126 -7.24 -19.78 22.97
CA LEU A 126 -6.82 -18.86 21.91
C LEU A 126 -5.86 -17.81 22.47
N ILE A 127 -6.20 -17.26 23.64
CA ILE A 127 -5.39 -16.26 24.34
C ILE A 127 -4.03 -16.82 24.77
N GLU A 128 -4.00 -18.01 25.37
CA GLU A 128 -2.77 -18.61 25.92
C GLU A 128 -1.86 -19.23 24.86
N GLU A 129 -2.41 -19.75 23.76
CA GLU A 129 -1.64 -20.53 22.78
C GLU A 129 -1.34 -19.79 21.47
N LEU A 130 -2.27 -18.95 20.98
CA LEU A 130 -2.15 -18.32 19.65
C LEU A 130 -1.74 -16.86 19.70
N ILE A 131 -2.20 -16.07 20.67
CA ILE A 131 -1.79 -14.66 20.80
C ILE A 131 -0.26 -14.53 20.95
N PRO A 132 0.43 -15.32 21.81
CA PRO A 132 1.87 -15.18 22.03
C PRO A 132 2.75 -15.47 20.81
N ILE A 133 2.21 -16.17 19.80
CA ILE A 133 2.94 -16.49 18.56
C ILE A 133 2.52 -15.60 17.39
N SER A 134 1.57 -14.68 17.58
CA SER A 134 1.03 -13.85 16.51
C SER A 134 1.92 -12.65 16.19
N TYR A 135 2.16 -12.41 14.89
CA TYR A 135 2.76 -11.17 14.41
C TYR A 135 1.78 -10.00 14.51
N LEU A 136 0.52 -10.25 14.18
CA LEU A 136 -0.56 -9.29 14.26
C LEU A 136 -1.81 -10.00 14.74
N ILE A 137 -2.51 -9.44 15.72
CA ILE A 137 -3.87 -9.82 16.06
C ILE A 137 -4.86 -8.74 15.60
N THR A 138 -5.99 -9.14 15.02
CA THR A 138 -6.97 -8.21 14.44
C THR A 138 -8.36 -8.28 15.10
N PRO A 139 -8.51 -8.07 16.43
CA PRO A 139 -9.80 -8.19 17.09
C PRO A 139 -10.77 -7.07 16.69
N ASN A 140 -12.06 -7.36 16.65
CA ASN A 140 -13.11 -6.34 16.69
C ASN A 140 -13.40 -5.89 18.14
N ILE A 141 -14.31 -4.92 18.34
CA ILE A 141 -14.60 -4.41 19.70
C ILE A 141 -15.06 -5.54 20.65
N PRO A 142 -16.12 -6.32 20.37
CA PRO A 142 -16.52 -7.42 21.25
C PRO A 142 -15.40 -8.42 21.57
N GLU A 143 -14.61 -8.80 20.56
CA GLU A 143 -13.46 -9.70 20.75
C GLU A 143 -12.38 -9.06 21.62
N ALA A 144 -12.09 -7.78 21.41
CA ALA A 144 -11.13 -7.03 22.19
C ALA A 144 -11.59 -6.89 23.65
N GLU A 145 -12.88 -6.66 23.92
CA GLU A 145 -13.41 -6.59 25.29
C GLU A 145 -13.20 -7.91 26.04
N ILE A 146 -13.39 -9.04 25.37
CA ILE A 146 -13.14 -10.38 25.93
C ILE A 146 -11.64 -10.58 26.20
N ILE A 147 -10.77 -10.29 25.23
CA ILE A 147 -9.33 -10.54 25.35
C ILE A 147 -8.69 -9.61 26.39
N SER A 148 -9.08 -8.33 26.41
CA SER A 148 -8.52 -7.31 27.30
C SER A 148 -9.20 -7.25 28.67
N GLU A 149 -10.29 -8.00 28.85
CA GLU A 149 -11.09 -8.03 30.09
C GLU A 149 -11.50 -6.61 30.53
N MET A 150 -11.90 -5.78 29.56
CA MET A 150 -12.37 -4.41 29.80
C MET A 150 -13.45 -4.00 28.80
N ALA A 151 -14.35 -3.13 29.22
CA ALA A 151 -15.33 -2.52 28.32
C ALA A 151 -14.68 -1.44 27.45
N ILE A 152 -15.12 -1.31 26.21
CA ILE A 152 -14.59 -0.35 25.23
C ILE A 152 -15.73 0.55 24.76
N LYS A 153 -15.72 1.81 25.21
CA LYS A 153 -16.79 2.79 24.92
C LYS A 153 -16.32 3.94 24.04
N ASN A 154 -15.02 4.18 23.94
CA ASN A 154 -14.43 5.27 23.16
C ASN A 154 -13.04 4.88 22.61
N ILE A 155 -12.42 5.79 21.87
CA ILE A 155 -11.09 5.61 21.25
C ILE A 155 -9.98 5.42 22.29
N GLU A 156 -10.07 6.08 23.45
CA GLU A 156 -9.08 5.92 24.52
C GLU A 156 -9.16 4.53 25.15
N ASP A 157 -10.37 4.00 25.33
CA ASP A 157 -10.56 2.62 25.77
C ASP A 157 -10.01 1.62 24.75
N MET A 158 -10.14 1.89 23.44
CA MET A 158 -9.50 1.06 22.41
C MET A 158 -7.97 1.05 22.55
N LYS A 159 -7.35 2.21 22.80
CA LYS A 159 -5.88 2.29 23.00
C LYS A 159 -5.45 1.49 24.23
N ASN A 160 -6.17 1.60 25.33
CA ASN A 160 -5.92 0.82 26.56
C ASN A 160 -6.12 -0.68 26.34
N ALA A 161 -7.15 -1.08 25.58
CA ALA A 161 -7.37 -2.46 25.22
C ALA A 161 -6.22 -3.01 24.35
N CYS A 162 -5.71 -2.23 23.39
CA CYS A 162 -4.55 -2.62 22.58
C CYS A 162 -3.31 -2.92 23.45
N ILE A 163 -3.04 -2.11 24.48
CA ILE A 163 -1.91 -2.34 25.40
C ILE A 163 -2.09 -3.67 26.13
N LYS A 164 -3.26 -3.91 26.72
CA LYS A 164 -3.53 -5.18 27.42
C LYS A 164 -3.45 -6.40 26.52
N ILE A 165 -3.88 -6.28 25.26
CA ILE A 165 -3.80 -7.38 24.28
C ILE A 165 -2.33 -7.61 23.87
N TYR A 166 -1.55 -6.54 23.71
CA TYR A 166 -0.12 -6.63 23.42
C TYR A 166 0.65 -7.32 24.55
N GLU A 167 0.34 -7.01 25.82
CA GLU A 167 0.92 -7.66 27.00
C GLU A 167 0.68 -9.18 27.05
N LYS A 168 -0.35 -9.68 26.34
CA LYS A 168 -0.61 -11.12 26.18
C LYS A 168 0.28 -11.79 25.13
N GLY A 169 1.20 -11.05 24.50
CA GLY A 169 2.31 -11.57 23.71
C GLY A 169 2.21 -11.38 22.19
N ALA A 170 1.17 -10.71 21.68
CA ALA A 170 1.12 -10.35 20.26
C ALA A 170 2.20 -9.32 19.92
N LYS A 171 2.85 -9.43 18.76
CA LYS A 171 3.84 -8.43 18.32
C LYS A 171 3.21 -7.11 17.87
N ASN A 172 1.96 -7.13 17.40
CA ASN A 172 1.20 -5.96 16.98
C ASN A 172 -0.30 -6.20 17.20
N VAL A 173 -1.07 -5.15 17.47
CA VAL A 173 -2.53 -5.21 17.68
C VAL A 173 -3.24 -4.24 16.76
N LEU A 174 -4.13 -4.73 15.90
CA LEU A 174 -5.06 -3.91 15.11
C LEU A 174 -6.49 -4.08 15.66
N LEU A 175 -6.93 -3.15 16.48
CA LEU A 175 -8.29 -3.15 17.03
C LEU A 175 -9.24 -2.45 16.05
N LYS A 176 -10.19 -3.21 15.50
CA LYS A 176 -11.15 -2.76 14.49
C LYS A 176 -12.32 -2.01 15.14
N GLY A 177 -12.44 -0.70 14.92
CA GLY A 177 -13.44 0.15 15.57
C GLY A 177 -14.77 0.29 14.83
N GLY A 178 -14.99 -0.48 13.76
CA GLY A 178 -16.23 -0.50 12.97
C GLY A 178 -17.52 -0.86 13.72
N HIS A 179 -17.47 -1.05 15.05
CA HIS A 179 -18.65 -1.26 15.92
C HIS A 179 -19.17 0.03 16.56
N PHE A 180 -18.35 1.09 16.64
CA PHE A 180 -18.83 2.39 17.14
C PHE A 180 -19.87 3.00 16.21
N LYS A 181 -20.87 3.67 16.81
CA LYS A 181 -21.85 4.48 16.07
C LYS A 181 -21.20 5.80 15.65
N GLY A 182 -21.46 6.25 14.43
CA GLY A 182 -20.91 7.50 13.90
C GLY A 182 -20.65 7.43 12.41
N GLU A 183 -20.23 8.56 11.84
CA GLU A 183 -19.93 8.70 10.41
C GLU A 183 -18.55 8.16 10.03
N ILE A 184 -17.66 7.98 11.00
CA ILE A 184 -16.27 7.55 10.80
C ILE A 184 -16.04 6.22 11.51
N ALA A 185 -15.39 5.29 10.83
CA ALA A 185 -14.92 4.03 11.38
C ALA A 185 -13.39 4.06 11.50
N THR A 186 -12.90 4.15 12.73
CA THR A 186 -11.48 4.24 13.07
C THR A 186 -10.96 2.91 13.57
N ASP A 187 -9.93 2.38 12.93
CA ASP A 187 -9.17 1.23 13.44
C ASP A 187 -7.86 1.73 14.08
N ILE A 188 -7.41 1.07 15.16
CA ILE A 188 -6.20 1.47 15.90
C ILE A 188 -5.16 0.38 15.79
N LEU A 189 -3.99 0.72 15.25
CA LEU A 189 -2.79 -0.10 15.31
C LEU A 189 -1.96 0.31 16.53
N TYR A 190 -1.49 -0.66 17.29
CA TYR A 190 -0.45 -0.51 18.31
C TYR A 190 0.71 -1.46 18.01
N ASP A 191 1.92 -0.91 17.90
CA ASP A 191 3.17 -1.64 17.58
C ASP A 191 4.05 -1.93 18.82
N GLY A 192 3.51 -1.69 20.03
CA GLY A 192 4.25 -1.76 21.29
C GLY A 192 4.85 -0.43 21.74
N PHE A 193 4.94 0.56 20.85
CA PHE A 193 5.51 1.88 21.16
C PHE A 193 4.56 3.02 20.79
N ASN A 194 3.99 2.96 19.59
CA ASN A 194 3.20 4.01 18.97
C ASN A 194 1.80 3.53 18.61
N PHE A 195 0.87 4.48 18.61
CA PHE A 195 -0.48 4.28 18.09
C PHE A 195 -0.63 4.92 16.72
N TYR A 196 -1.33 4.23 15.82
CA TYR A 196 -1.68 4.74 14.50
C TYR A 196 -3.18 4.55 14.26
N GLU A 197 -3.84 5.60 13.79
CA GLU A 197 -5.28 5.61 13.57
C GLU A 197 -5.59 5.57 12.08
N TYR A 198 -6.43 4.61 11.68
CA TYR A 198 -6.87 4.40 10.30
C TYR A 198 -8.37 4.68 10.21
N SER A 199 -8.71 5.91 9.81
CA SER A 199 -10.09 6.41 9.79
C SER A 199 -10.64 6.49 8.37
N GLU A 200 -11.83 5.92 8.15
CA GLU A 200 -12.57 6.04 6.88
C GLU A 200 -14.03 6.38 7.13
N LYS A 201 -14.69 6.98 6.13
CA LYS A 201 -16.14 7.21 6.19
C LYS A 201 -16.86 5.87 6.25
N ARG A 202 -17.78 5.72 7.19
CA ARG A 202 -18.62 4.54 7.32
C ARG A 202 -19.52 4.43 6.10
N ILE A 203 -19.50 3.26 5.45
CA ILE A 203 -20.39 2.95 4.35
C ILE A 203 -21.66 2.31 4.91
N ASN A 204 -22.82 2.89 4.57
CA ASN A 204 -24.11 2.29 4.91
C ASN A 204 -24.42 1.14 3.92
N SER A 205 -24.06 -0.08 4.31
CA SER A 205 -24.31 -1.30 3.52
C SER A 205 -24.82 -2.43 4.42
N LYS A 206 -25.81 -3.18 3.92
CA LYS A 206 -26.26 -4.43 4.55
C LYS A 206 -25.30 -5.59 4.28
N ASN A 207 -24.48 -5.46 3.25
CA ASN A 207 -23.54 -6.48 2.79
C ASN A 207 -22.19 -6.28 3.44
N THR A 208 -22.02 -6.96 4.56
CA THR A 208 -20.82 -6.89 5.39
C THR A 208 -20.41 -8.28 5.89
N HIS A 209 -20.97 -9.35 5.32
CA HIS A 209 -20.57 -10.72 5.63
C HIS A 209 -19.13 -10.96 5.16
N GLY A 210 -18.30 -11.50 6.06
CA GLY A 210 -16.87 -11.72 5.79
C GLY A 210 -15.96 -10.51 5.89
N THR A 211 -16.39 -9.36 6.45
CA THR A 211 -15.52 -8.17 6.59
C THR A 211 -14.25 -8.45 7.39
N GLY A 212 -14.37 -9.13 8.54
CA GLY A 212 -13.22 -9.51 9.38
C GLY A 212 -12.27 -10.45 8.65
N CYS A 213 -12.81 -11.47 7.98
CA CYS A 213 -12.00 -12.43 7.24
C CYS A 213 -11.24 -11.76 6.09
N THR A 214 -11.93 -10.90 5.35
CA THR A 214 -11.39 -10.24 4.15
C THR A 214 -10.28 -9.25 4.50
N ILE A 215 -10.44 -8.43 5.56
CA ILE A 215 -9.39 -7.47 5.95
C ILE A 215 -8.13 -8.17 6.46
N SER A 216 -8.27 -9.21 7.29
CA SER A 216 -7.12 -9.97 7.79
C SER A 216 -6.43 -10.73 6.65
N ALA A 217 -7.17 -11.28 5.69
CA ALA A 217 -6.59 -11.94 4.52
C ALA A 217 -5.86 -10.96 3.57
N ALA A 218 -6.38 -9.74 3.41
CA ALA A 218 -5.71 -8.70 2.65
C ALA A 218 -4.37 -8.31 3.30
N ILE A 219 -4.35 -8.14 4.62
CA ILE A 219 -3.11 -7.87 5.37
C ILE A 219 -2.13 -9.03 5.20
N THR A 220 -2.56 -10.28 5.38
CA THR A 220 -1.71 -11.46 5.17
C THR A 220 -1.10 -11.49 3.77
N SER A 221 -1.88 -11.16 2.73
CA SER A 221 -1.39 -11.12 1.34
C SER A 221 -0.27 -10.10 1.15
N LEU A 222 -0.37 -8.96 1.82
CA LEU A 222 0.61 -7.87 1.71
C LEU A 222 1.87 -8.18 2.52
N ILE A 223 1.72 -8.78 3.71
CA ILE A 223 2.86 -9.27 4.50
C ILE A 223 3.60 -10.40 3.76
N ALA A 224 2.89 -11.30 3.07
CA ALA A 224 3.49 -12.32 2.21
C ALA A 224 4.33 -11.72 1.07
N GLN A 225 3.93 -10.54 0.59
CA GLN A 225 4.64 -9.75 -0.42
C GLN A 225 5.71 -8.81 0.16
N ASN A 226 6.02 -8.92 1.46
CA ASN A 226 7.01 -8.11 2.18
C ASN A 226 6.68 -6.60 2.26
N TYR A 227 5.39 -6.22 2.17
CA TYR A 227 4.98 -4.87 2.57
C TYR A 227 5.20 -4.65 4.07
N THR A 228 5.46 -3.40 4.46
CA THR A 228 5.48 -3.05 5.89
C THR A 228 4.08 -3.19 6.47
N LEU A 229 3.95 -3.37 7.79
CA LEU A 229 2.63 -3.50 8.41
C LEU A 229 1.76 -2.25 8.19
N LYS A 230 2.33 -1.05 8.29
CA LYS A 230 1.61 0.22 8.09
C LYS A 230 1.06 0.32 6.67
N ASP A 231 1.91 0.02 5.70
CA ASP A 231 1.58 -0.08 4.28
C ASP A 231 0.47 -1.10 4.04
N ALA A 232 0.60 -2.29 4.63
CA ALA A 232 -0.37 -3.37 4.50
C ALA A 232 -1.76 -2.96 4.98
N LEU A 233 -1.83 -2.31 6.15
CA LEU A 233 -3.08 -1.83 6.74
C LEU A 233 -3.73 -0.74 5.92
N THR A 234 -2.93 0.18 5.43
CA THR A 234 -3.33 1.25 4.51
C THR A 234 -4.05 0.69 3.28
N ILE A 235 -3.44 -0.29 2.58
CA ILE A 235 -4.03 -0.88 1.38
C ILE A 235 -5.25 -1.72 1.76
N ALA A 236 -5.15 -2.52 2.83
CA ALA A 236 -6.24 -3.37 3.29
C ALA A 236 -7.48 -2.55 3.69
N LYS A 237 -7.29 -1.39 4.30
CA LYS A 237 -8.36 -0.46 4.68
C LYS A 237 -9.05 0.18 3.47
N ASP A 238 -8.28 0.59 2.46
CA ASP A 238 -8.85 1.07 1.19
C ASP A 238 -9.62 -0.05 0.47
N PHE A 239 -9.00 -1.25 0.38
CA PHE A 239 -9.59 -2.42 -0.26
C PHE A 239 -10.91 -2.82 0.40
N ILE A 240 -10.95 -2.95 1.73
CA ILE A 240 -12.18 -3.36 2.44
C ILE A 240 -13.29 -2.31 2.29
N THR A 241 -12.94 -1.02 2.30
CA THR A 241 -13.88 0.08 2.09
C THR A 241 -14.51 -0.02 0.71
N LYS A 242 -13.71 -0.22 -0.34
CA LYS A 242 -14.22 -0.44 -1.71
C LYS A 242 -15.02 -1.74 -1.84
N ALA A 243 -14.58 -2.83 -1.20
CA ALA A 243 -15.26 -4.12 -1.21
C ALA A 243 -16.67 -4.04 -0.60
N ILE A 244 -16.84 -3.24 0.46
CA ILE A 244 -18.15 -2.95 1.07
C ILE A 244 -18.97 -2.01 0.16
N LYS A 245 -18.35 -0.94 -0.37
CA LYS A 245 -19.04 0.06 -1.21
C LYS A 245 -19.65 -0.55 -2.46
N TYR A 246 -18.93 -1.46 -3.10
CA TYR A 246 -19.31 -2.10 -4.36
C TYR A 246 -19.81 -3.54 -4.17
N ALA A 247 -20.24 -3.89 -2.96
CA ALA A 247 -20.75 -5.22 -2.65
C ALA A 247 -21.97 -5.59 -3.52
N PRO A 248 -22.07 -6.86 -3.98
CA PRO A 248 -23.15 -7.30 -4.86
C PRO A 248 -24.49 -7.34 -4.12
N LYS A 249 -25.47 -6.54 -4.55
CA LYS A 249 -26.76 -6.39 -3.86
C LYS A 249 -27.72 -7.57 -4.02
N ASN A 250 -27.42 -8.51 -4.92
CA ASN A 250 -28.30 -9.59 -5.34
C ASN A 250 -27.91 -10.98 -4.79
N ILE A 251 -27.08 -11.04 -3.73
CA ILE A 251 -26.63 -12.31 -3.15
C ILE A 251 -27.18 -12.47 -1.73
N GLY A 252 -28.00 -13.50 -1.54
CA GLY A 252 -28.58 -13.88 -0.26
C GLY A 252 -29.77 -13.02 0.17
N HIS A 253 -30.34 -13.36 1.33
CA HIS A 253 -31.53 -12.70 1.91
C HIS A 253 -31.25 -12.07 3.28
N GLY A 254 -30.03 -12.21 3.82
CA GLY A 254 -29.61 -11.58 5.07
C GLY A 254 -28.45 -10.61 4.86
N HIS A 255 -27.33 -10.83 5.55
CA HIS A 255 -26.09 -10.09 5.34
C HIS A 255 -25.33 -10.64 4.13
N GLY A 256 -25.38 -9.92 3.00
CA GLY A 256 -24.68 -10.32 1.78
C GLY A 256 -23.16 -10.25 1.89
N PRO A 257 -22.42 -10.94 0.99
CA PRO A 257 -20.97 -10.93 0.95
C PRO A 257 -20.42 -9.61 0.41
N LEU A 258 -19.10 -9.43 0.56
CA LEU A 258 -18.36 -8.32 -0.05
C LEU A 258 -18.08 -8.56 -1.54
N ASN A 259 -17.66 -7.51 -2.24
CA ASN A 259 -17.05 -7.67 -3.56
C ASN A 259 -15.54 -7.90 -3.41
N HIS A 260 -15.09 -9.14 -3.58
CA HIS A 260 -13.66 -9.48 -3.56
C HIS A 260 -12.94 -9.13 -4.88
N ASN A 261 -13.66 -8.83 -5.97
CA ASN A 261 -13.09 -8.43 -7.25
C ASN A 261 -12.85 -6.90 -7.29
N ILE A 262 -12.09 -6.42 -6.31
CA ILE A 262 -11.66 -5.03 -6.22
C ILE A 262 -10.15 -5.01 -6.43
N LYS A 263 -9.67 -4.24 -7.39
CA LYS A 263 -8.23 -4.06 -7.57
C LYS A 263 -7.65 -3.36 -6.33
N PRO A 264 -6.72 -3.97 -5.59
CA PRO A 264 -6.11 -3.33 -4.43
C PRO A 264 -5.39 -2.04 -4.84
N ALA A 265 -5.38 -1.04 -3.97
CA ALA A 265 -4.53 0.12 -4.19
C ALA A 265 -3.06 -0.31 -4.24
N LYS A 266 -2.33 0.19 -5.23
CA LYS A 266 -0.88 0.17 -5.17
C LYS A 266 -0.44 1.29 -4.24
N ILE A 267 0.53 1.02 -3.37
CA ILE A 267 1.12 2.09 -2.56
C ILE A 267 1.76 3.07 -3.51
N GLN A 268 1.23 4.27 -3.52
CA GLN A 268 1.95 5.42 -4.03
C GLN A 268 2.70 5.95 -2.82
N HIS A 269 4.02 5.80 -2.80
CA HIS A 269 4.89 6.10 -1.66
C HIS A 269 4.68 7.53 -1.10
N PHE A 270 4.15 8.41 -1.94
CA PHE A 270 3.79 9.78 -1.62
C PHE A 270 2.44 9.98 -0.92
N LYS A 271 1.61 8.94 -0.71
CA LYS A 271 0.27 9.08 -0.11
C LYS A 271 0.33 9.50 1.37
N TYR A 272 1.14 8.84 2.19
CA TYR A 272 1.14 9.05 3.64
C TYR A 272 2.21 10.05 4.14
N HIS A 273 3.21 10.32 3.31
CA HIS A 273 4.32 11.22 3.62
C HIS A 273 4.29 12.49 2.76
N ALA A 274 3.13 12.82 2.18
CA ALA A 274 2.97 13.98 1.31
C ALA A 274 3.50 15.29 1.95
N ASN A 275 3.23 15.48 3.24
CA ASN A 275 3.71 16.63 4.00
C ASN A 275 5.22 16.62 4.28
N ASP A 276 5.88 15.46 4.23
CA ASP A 276 7.31 15.33 4.51
C ASP A 276 8.14 15.68 3.27
N TYR A 277 7.60 15.51 2.07
CA TYR A 277 8.22 15.91 0.80
C TYR A 277 8.45 17.44 0.73
N ASP A 278 7.39 18.22 0.99
CA ASP A 278 7.43 19.69 1.03
C ASP A 278 8.41 20.19 2.11
N LYS A 279 8.43 19.54 3.29
CA LYS A 279 9.39 19.86 4.36
C LYS A 279 10.83 19.56 3.96
N TRP A 280 11.05 18.45 3.26
CA TRP A 280 12.38 18.06 2.83
C TRP A 280 13.01 19.09 1.89
N PHE A 281 12.26 19.60 0.91
CA PHE A 281 12.74 20.68 0.04
C PHE A 281 12.94 22.00 0.79
N LYS A 282 12.16 22.30 1.84
CA LYS A 282 12.43 23.46 2.72
C LYS A 282 13.77 23.34 3.45
N SER A 283 14.13 22.13 3.89
CA SER A 283 15.46 21.85 4.47
C SER A 283 16.57 21.83 3.41
N ASN A 284 16.23 21.57 2.14
CA ASN A 284 17.15 21.49 1.02
C ASN A 284 16.92 22.59 -0.04
N LYS A 285 16.85 23.85 0.41
CA LYS A 285 16.45 24.99 -0.43
C LYS A 285 17.37 25.21 -1.64
N ILE A 286 18.69 25.06 -1.50
CA ILE A 286 19.61 25.29 -2.62
C ILE A 286 19.47 24.18 -3.67
N LEU A 287 19.26 22.93 -3.22
CA LEU A 287 18.94 21.83 -4.12
C LEU A 287 17.63 22.09 -4.87
N PHE A 288 16.59 22.54 -4.18
CA PHE A 288 15.32 22.96 -4.79
C PHE A 288 15.54 24.01 -5.89
N GLU A 289 16.29 25.08 -5.60
CA GLU A 289 16.57 26.15 -6.56
C GLU A 289 17.35 25.63 -7.78
N ASN A 290 18.31 24.73 -7.58
CA ASN A 290 19.08 24.12 -8.67
C ASN A 290 18.22 23.29 -9.62
N GLU A 291 17.30 22.49 -9.10
CA GLU A 291 16.34 21.76 -9.93
C GLU A 291 15.35 22.71 -10.63
N LEU A 292 14.84 23.71 -9.90
CA LEU A 292 13.88 24.69 -10.40
C LEU A 292 14.48 25.54 -11.53
N LYS A 293 15.73 25.98 -11.43
CA LYS A 293 16.43 26.73 -12.48
C LYS A 293 16.54 25.92 -13.78
N ALA A 294 16.88 24.63 -13.68
CA ALA A 294 16.91 23.76 -14.85
C ALA A 294 15.53 23.67 -15.51
N GLN A 295 14.48 23.48 -14.71
CA GLN A 295 13.10 23.39 -15.17
C GLN A 295 12.63 24.69 -15.84
N LYS A 296 12.92 25.85 -15.23
CA LYS A 296 12.63 27.18 -15.80
C LYS A 296 13.35 27.43 -17.13
N LYS A 297 14.58 26.93 -17.29
CA LYS A 297 15.31 27.01 -18.56
C LYS A 297 14.70 26.14 -19.65
N ALA A 298 14.16 24.97 -19.28
CA ALA A 298 13.58 24.02 -20.21
C ALA A 298 12.15 24.37 -20.64
N LEU A 299 11.31 24.80 -19.71
CA LEU A 299 9.88 25.01 -19.94
C LEU A 299 9.60 26.35 -20.64
N LYS A 300 8.87 26.28 -21.76
CA LYS A 300 8.29 27.45 -22.44
C LYS A 300 6.76 27.38 -22.26
N ASN A 301 6.11 28.51 -21.98
CA ASN A 301 4.66 28.61 -21.78
C ASN A 301 4.12 27.65 -20.69
N PRO A 302 4.57 27.78 -19.43
CA PRO A 302 4.17 26.88 -18.34
C PRO A 302 2.65 26.82 -18.12
N GLU A 303 1.93 27.91 -18.41
CA GLU A 303 0.48 27.99 -18.27
C GLU A 303 -0.31 27.10 -19.25
N LYS A 304 0.36 26.60 -20.30
CA LYS A 304 -0.21 25.67 -21.29
C LYS A 304 0.41 24.27 -21.23
N THR A 305 1.14 24.00 -20.15
CA THR A 305 1.82 22.73 -19.94
C THR A 305 1.01 21.86 -19.00
N LEU A 306 0.78 20.59 -19.36
CA LEU A 306 0.30 19.58 -18.43
C LEU A 306 1.48 19.02 -17.62
N ALA A 307 1.46 19.16 -16.30
CA ALA A 307 2.41 18.45 -15.44
C ALA A 307 1.88 17.06 -15.06
N VAL A 308 2.60 16.00 -15.43
CA VAL A 308 2.30 14.61 -15.09
C VAL A 308 3.18 14.17 -13.92
N GLY A 309 2.55 13.74 -12.83
CA GLY A 309 3.21 13.58 -11.52
C GLY A 309 3.51 14.91 -10.88
N ILE A 310 2.48 15.76 -10.75
CA ILE A 310 2.64 17.12 -10.23
C ILE A 310 3.03 17.13 -8.72
N GLY A 311 2.93 15.99 -8.03
CA GLY A 311 3.29 15.85 -6.63
C GLY A 311 2.42 16.75 -5.75
N ASP A 312 3.02 17.34 -4.73
CA ASP A 312 2.38 18.33 -3.86
C ASP A 312 2.20 19.70 -4.52
N GLY A 313 2.63 19.87 -5.78
CA GLY A 313 2.53 21.10 -6.54
C GLY A 313 3.57 22.17 -6.23
N LEU A 314 4.59 21.90 -5.41
CA LEU A 314 5.62 22.88 -5.05
C LEU A 314 6.33 23.44 -6.30
N PHE A 315 6.89 22.57 -7.14
CA PHE A 315 7.57 22.98 -8.38
C PHE A 315 6.62 23.60 -9.39
N ALA A 316 5.44 22.99 -9.60
CA ALA A 316 4.48 23.47 -10.58
C ALA A 316 4.04 24.91 -10.30
N LYS A 317 3.82 25.24 -9.02
CA LYS A 317 3.48 26.60 -8.58
C LYS A 317 4.60 27.59 -8.94
N GLU A 318 5.85 27.27 -8.62
CA GLU A 318 7.01 28.14 -8.88
C GLU A 318 7.37 28.25 -10.37
N LEU A 319 6.97 27.26 -11.17
CA LEU A 319 7.09 27.27 -12.63
C LEU A 319 5.96 28.04 -13.32
N GLY A 320 4.83 28.26 -12.64
CA GLY A 320 3.63 28.87 -13.24
C GLY A 320 2.75 27.87 -14.03
N ILE A 321 2.94 26.57 -13.80
CA ILE A 321 2.05 25.52 -14.33
C ILE A 321 0.74 25.55 -13.54
N LYS A 322 -0.40 25.44 -14.24
CA LYS A 322 -1.73 25.53 -13.62
C LYS A 322 -2.43 24.18 -13.46
N GLU A 323 -2.17 23.25 -14.36
CA GLU A 323 -2.89 21.99 -14.45
C GLU A 323 -1.94 20.79 -14.35
N GLY A 324 -2.39 19.74 -13.67
CA GLY A 324 -1.61 18.53 -13.52
C GLY A 324 -2.37 17.26 -13.21
N ILE A 325 -1.64 16.16 -13.30
CA ILE A 325 -2.09 14.81 -12.96
C ILE A 325 -1.24 14.32 -11.80
N GLU A 326 -1.90 13.82 -10.76
CA GLU A 326 -1.23 13.20 -9.62
C GLU A 326 -1.95 11.90 -9.23
N PRO A 327 -1.26 10.75 -9.22
CA PRO A 327 -1.86 9.50 -8.80
C PRO A 327 -2.24 9.48 -7.30
N SER A 328 -1.48 10.19 -6.44
CA SER A 328 -1.72 10.29 -4.99
C SER A 328 -2.77 11.32 -4.63
N GLU A 329 -3.89 10.86 -4.06
CA GLU A 329 -4.95 11.75 -3.60
C GLU A 329 -4.48 12.79 -2.58
N ASP A 330 -3.54 12.44 -1.70
CA ASP A 330 -3.07 13.36 -0.66
C ASP A 330 -2.10 14.40 -1.22
N MET A 331 -1.22 14.01 -2.14
CA MET A 331 -0.41 14.96 -2.91
C MET A 331 -1.29 15.89 -3.76
N ALA A 332 -2.31 15.34 -4.43
CA ALA A 332 -3.26 16.12 -5.20
C ALA A 332 -4.06 17.10 -4.32
N LYS A 333 -4.43 16.73 -3.10
CA LYS A 333 -5.06 17.65 -2.13
C LYS A 333 -4.12 18.79 -1.76
N LEU A 334 -2.84 18.49 -1.50
CA LEU A 334 -1.83 19.53 -1.21
C LEU A 334 -1.65 20.47 -2.42
N ALA A 335 -1.52 19.92 -3.63
CA ALA A 335 -1.40 20.72 -4.84
C ALA A 335 -2.63 21.61 -5.08
N LYS A 336 -3.85 21.09 -4.88
CA LYS A 336 -5.10 21.88 -4.92
C LYS A 336 -5.12 22.99 -3.89
N SER A 337 -4.65 22.74 -2.67
CA SER A 337 -4.54 23.78 -1.64
C SER A 337 -3.58 24.91 -2.02
N LYS A 338 -2.63 24.64 -2.94
CA LYS A 338 -1.71 25.63 -3.53
C LYS A 338 -2.30 26.37 -4.75
N GLY A 339 -3.55 26.09 -5.13
CA GLY A 339 -4.28 26.78 -6.21
C GLY A 339 -4.15 26.13 -7.59
N LEU A 340 -3.69 24.88 -7.66
CA LEU A 340 -3.54 24.12 -8.90
C LEU A 340 -4.80 23.31 -9.21
N ASP A 341 -5.13 23.15 -10.49
CA ASP A 341 -6.16 22.19 -10.92
C ASP A 341 -5.52 20.83 -11.16
N VAL A 342 -5.88 19.86 -10.30
CA VAL A 342 -5.26 18.53 -10.31
C VAL A 342 -6.30 17.44 -10.45
N LYS A 343 -6.13 16.60 -11.47
CA LYS A 343 -6.93 15.39 -11.66
C LYS A 343 -6.18 14.18 -11.10
N ILE A 344 -6.93 13.25 -10.51
CA ILE A 344 -6.38 11.96 -10.09
C ILE A 344 -6.21 11.09 -11.34
N GLY A 345 -4.98 10.62 -11.58
CA GLY A 345 -4.65 9.80 -12.74
C GLY A 345 -3.19 9.33 -12.70
N CYS A 346 -2.84 8.36 -13.54
CA CYS A 346 -1.46 7.86 -13.66
C CYS A 346 -0.86 8.25 -15.02
N ALA A 347 0.46 8.31 -15.09
CA ALA A 347 1.17 8.67 -16.32
C ALA A 347 0.92 7.66 -17.45
N GLU A 348 0.67 6.39 -17.10
CA GLU A 348 0.42 5.31 -18.05
C GLU A 348 -1.02 5.28 -18.60
N GLU A 349 -1.91 6.19 -18.16
CA GLU A 349 -3.28 6.32 -18.65
C GLU A 349 -3.81 7.72 -18.34
N LEU A 350 -3.54 8.67 -19.23
CA LEU A 350 -3.87 10.08 -19.00
C LEU A 350 -5.36 10.34 -19.31
N PRO A 351 -6.12 10.97 -18.39
CA PRO A 351 -7.57 11.19 -18.51
C PRO A 351 -7.89 12.41 -19.38
N TYR A 352 -7.27 12.49 -20.56
CA TYR A 352 -7.46 13.53 -21.56
C TYR A 352 -7.54 12.91 -22.95
N ASP A 353 -8.27 13.59 -23.83
CA ASP A 353 -8.35 13.24 -25.24
C ASP A 353 -7.02 13.53 -25.94
N ASP A 354 -6.85 12.94 -27.12
CA ASP A 354 -5.67 13.13 -27.95
C ASP A 354 -5.47 14.62 -28.28
N GLU A 355 -4.20 15.06 -28.29
CA GLU A 355 -3.81 16.43 -28.64
C GLU A 355 -4.52 17.55 -27.84
N SER A 356 -4.87 17.27 -26.58
CA SER A 356 -5.48 18.25 -25.67
C SER A 356 -4.51 19.36 -25.21
N TRP A 357 -3.20 19.08 -25.18
CA TRP A 357 -2.20 19.89 -24.47
C TRP A 357 -1.12 20.46 -25.38
N GLU A 358 -0.73 21.74 -25.20
CA GLU A 358 0.36 22.34 -25.98
C GLU A 358 1.70 21.67 -25.64
N ASN A 359 2.00 21.55 -24.34
CA ASN A 359 3.21 20.89 -23.86
C ASN A 359 2.86 19.88 -22.76
N VAL A 360 3.70 18.86 -22.59
CA VAL A 360 3.59 17.89 -21.50
C VAL A 360 4.92 17.79 -20.77
N TYR A 361 4.87 17.94 -19.45
CA TYR A 361 6.01 17.84 -18.56
C TYR A 361 5.88 16.62 -17.64
N LEU A 362 6.85 15.73 -17.68
CA LEU A 362 6.95 14.55 -16.82
C LEU A 362 8.03 14.82 -15.77
N GLY A 363 7.62 15.20 -14.56
CA GLY A 363 8.52 15.65 -13.49
C GLY A 363 9.04 14.49 -12.63
N THR A 364 10.28 14.04 -12.86
CA THR A 364 10.98 12.99 -12.08
C THR A 364 10.19 11.68 -11.89
N ILE A 365 9.13 11.46 -12.67
CA ILE A 365 8.26 10.28 -12.54
C ILE A 365 8.80 9.01 -13.17
N MET A 366 9.81 9.12 -14.04
CA MET A 366 10.34 7.96 -14.78
C MET A 366 10.90 6.89 -13.85
N ALA A 367 11.28 7.26 -12.62
CA ALA A 367 11.75 6.34 -11.61
C ALA A 367 10.62 5.60 -10.85
N SER A 368 9.37 6.09 -10.96
CA SER A 368 8.22 5.63 -10.16
C SER A 368 7.09 5.00 -10.97
N VAL A 369 7.11 5.15 -12.30
CA VAL A 369 6.13 4.51 -13.20
C VAL A 369 6.38 3.01 -13.35
N ASN A 370 5.30 2.25 -13.54
CA ASN A 370 5.42 0.80 -13.78
C ASN A 370 5.87 0.50 -15.20
N ASP A 371 5.43 1.32 -16.15
CA ASP A 371 5.69 1.17 -17.58
C ASP A 371 6.10 2.52 -18.19
N LYS A 372 7.41 2.75 -18.26
CA LYS A 372 8.04 3.95 -18.83
C LYS A 372 7.67 4.18 -20.29
N ARG A 373 7.49 3.09 -21.04
CA ARG A 373 7.14 3.15 -22.47
C ARG A 373 5.72 3.65 -22.62
N LYS A 374 4.77 3.08 -21.86
CA LYS A 374 3.38 3.51 -21.87
C LYS A 374 3.21 4.95 -21.37
N SER A 375 3.99 5.39 -20.37
CA SER A 375 3.93 6.78 -19.90
C SER A 375 4.39 7.79 -20.95
N ILE A 376 5.46 7.50 -21.71
CA ILE A 376 5.90 8.36 -22.81
C ILE A 376 4.89 8.32 -23.97
N GLN A 377 4.34 7.15 -24.29
CA GLN A 377 3.29 7.02 -25.30
C GLN A 377 2.07 7.90 -24.98
N GLU A 378 1.58 7.86 -23.75
CA GLU A 378 0.43 8.67 -23.31
C GLU A 378 0.74 10.16 -23.33
N ALA A 379 1.94 10.56 -22.89
CA ALA A 379 2.37 11.96 -22.98
C ALA A 379 2.39 12.47 -24.43
N VAL A 380 2.89 11.65 -25.36
CA VAL A 380 2.88 11.95 -26.80
C VAL A 380 1.45 12.01 -27.35
N ARG A 381 0.57 11.11 -26.90
CA ARG A 381 -0.84 11.07 -27.33
C ARG A 381 -1.57 12.37 -27.00
N VAL A 382 -1.47 12.84 -25.76
CA VAL A 382 -2.19 14.05 -25.31
C VAL A 382 -1.51 15.36 -25.74
N CYS A 383 -0.22 15.33 -26.10
CA CYS A 383 0.50 16.50 -26.59
C CYS A 383 0.10 16.85 -28.03
N LYS A 384 -0.03 18.13 -28.35
CA LYS A 384 -0.35 18.62 -29.71
C LYS A 384 0.83 18.45 -30.65
N LYS A 385 0.54 18.37 -31.95
CA LYS A 385 1.57 18.48 -32.98
C LYS A 385 2.35 19.80 -32.84
N ASN A 386 3.67 19.73 -32.96
CA ASN A 386 4.64 20.79 -32.66
C ASN A 386 4.73 21.21 -31.18
N GLY A 387 4.06 20.48 -30.29
CA GLY A 387 4.17 20.65 -28.85
C GLY A 387 5.47 20.06 -28.29
N GLU A 388 5.86 20.52 -27.09
CA GLU A 388 7.07 20.06 -26.42
C GLU A 388 6.75 18.93 -25.41
N ILE A 389 7.59 17.89 -25.43
CA ILE A 389 7.66 16.90 -24.36
C ILE A 389 8.92 17.19 -23.54
N ILE A 390 8.74 17.43 -22.26
CA ILE A 390 9.82 17.68 -21.30
C ILE A 390 9.80 16.57 -20.25
N VAL A 391 10.93 15.93 -20.02
CA VAL A 391 11.09 14.89 -19.00
C VAL A 391 12.25 15.26 -18.10
N SER A 392 12.04 15.36 -16.79
CA SER A 392 13.14 15.45 -15.83
C SER A 392 13.38 14.11 -15.15
N ILE A 393 14.64 13.81 -14.88
CA ILE A 393 15.07 12.59 -14.18
C ILE A 393 16.28 12.87 -13.28
N LEU A 394 16.44 12.03 -12.26
CA LEU A 394 17.74 11.69 -11.70
C LEU A 394 18.28 10.48 -12.48
N PRO A 395 19.30 10.64 -13.34
CA PRO A 395 19.78 9.54 -14.17
C PRO A 395 20.36 8.41 -13.34
N LYS A 396 20.01 7.16 -13.68
CA LYS A 396 20.52 5.95 -13.00
C LYS A 396 22.05 5.91 -12.86
N GLU A 397 22.75 6.43 -13.86
CA GLU A 397 24.20 6.53 -13.96
C GLU A 397 24.81 7.67 -13.13
N SER A 398 24.00 8.48 -12.45
CA SER A 398 24.43 9.65 -11.67
C SER A 398 24.65 9.33 -10.19
N SER A 399 25.27 10.26 -9.45
CA SER A 399 25.75 10.00 -8.09
C SER A 399 24.61 9.90 -7.07
N PHE A 400 23.51 10.63 -7.26
CA PHE A 400 22.36 10.60 -6.38
C PHE A 400 21.64 9.25 -6.36
N PRO A 401 21.21 8.66 -7.49
CA PRO A 401 20.63 7.32 -7.52
C PRO A 401 21.52 6.23 -6.91
N LEU A 402 22.84 6.29 -7.16
CA LEU A 402 23.79 5.36 -6.54
C LEU A 402 23.83 5.49 -5.00
N LEU A 403 23.86 6.72 -4.49
CA LEU A 403 23.79 7.00 -3.05
C LEU A 403 22.47 6.48 -2.45
N TYR A 404 21.36 6.72 -3.14
CA TYR A 404 20.01 6.33 -2.71
C TYR A 404 19.83 4.82 -2.69
N ASP A 405 20.23 4.11 -3.75
CA ASP A 405 20.17 2.64 -3.80
C ASP A 405 21.02 2.02 -2.68
N LEU A 406 22.24 2.53 -2.47
CA LEU A 406 23.12 2.05 -1.41
C LEU A 406 22.52 2.27 -0.01
N SER A 407 21.96 3.47 0.22
CA SER A 407 21.38 3.83 1.52
C SER A 407 20.10 3.04 1.80
N TYR A 408 19.27 2.83 0.78
CA TYR A 408 18.07 2.00 0.88
C TYR A 408 18.42 0.54 1.20
N LEU A 409 19.41 -0.04 0.52
CA LEU A 409 19.88 -1.40 0.80
C LEU A 409 20.44 -1.56 2.23
N LYS A 410 21.10 -0.53 2.76
CA LYS A 410 21.63 -0.52 4.13
C LYS A 410 20.59 -0.19 5.20
N GLY A 411 19.47 0.43 4.82
CA GLY A 411 18.49 0.97 5.74
C GLY A 411 18.93 2.25 6.46
N GLU A 412 20.07 2.84 6.06
CA GLU A 412 20.59 4.08 6.64
C GLU A 412 21.52 4.83 5.66
N PHE A 413 21.62 6.14 5.83
CA PHE A 413 22.53 7.01 5.06
C PHE A 413 23.93 7.07 5.67
N ASP A 414 24.96 6.93 4.84
CA ASP A 414 26.34 7.18 5.25
C ASP A 414 26.61 8.68 5.35
N LYS A 415 26.79 9.17 6.59
CA LYS A 415 27.05 10.59 6.91
C LYS A 415 28.29 11.17 6.23
N LYS A 416 29.24 10.34 5.76
CA LYS A 416 30.45 10.84 5.09
C LYS A 416 30.17 11.32 3.66
N ILE A 417 29.20 10.72 2.99
CA ILE A 417 28.90 10.95 1.56
C ILE A 417 27.51 11.55 1.32
N SER A 418 26.63 11.47 2.30
CA SER A 418 25.26 12.00 2.21
C SER A 418 25.21 13.49 2.49
N PRO A 419 24.24 14.23 1.91
CA PRO A 419 23.92 15.59 2.35
C PRO A 419 23.42 15.60 3.80
N GLU A 420 23.41 16.78 4.42
CA GLU A 420 22.97 16.96 5.82
C GLU A 420 21.52 16.50 6.05
N TYR A 421 20.64 16.79 5.10
CA TYR A 421 19.23 16.39 5.11
C TYR A 421 18.95 15.47 3.91
N PRO A 422 19.33 14.18 3.98
CA PRO A 422 19.18 13.26 2.85
C PRO A 422 17.72 12.96 2.54
N TYR A 423 17.47 12.52 1.31
CA TYR A 423 16.12 12.20 0.83
C TYR A 423 15.52 11.05 1.66
N PRO A 424 14.28 11.14 2.15
CA PRO A 424 13.68 10.10 2.99
C PRO A 424 13.74 8.72 2.33
N LEU A 425 14.19 7.69 3.07
CA LEU A 425 14.33 6.32 2.54
C LEU A 425 12.97 5.74 2.11
N GLU A 426 11.89 6.18 2.74
CA GLU A 426 10.52 5.77 2.45
C GLU A 426 10.11 6.11 1.00
N PHE A 427 10.64 7.21 0.44
CA PHE A 427 10.39 7.62 -0.94
C PHE A 427 11.26 6.89 -1.96
N LEU A 428 12.26 6.12 -1.52
CA LEU A 428 13.13 5.31 -2.37
C LEU A 428 12.62 3.89 -2.60
N LYS A 429 11.53 3.51 -1.93
CA LYS A 429 10.93 2.18 -2.07
C LYS A 429 10.41 1.96 -3.50
N ASP A 430 10.73 0.79 -4.05
CA ASP A 430 10.34 0.34 -5.40
C ASP A 430 10.79 1.25 -6.56
N VAL A 431 11.71 2.20 -6.30
CA VAL A 431 12.24 3.11 -7.31
C VAL A 431 13.06 2.35 -8.35
N LYS A 432 12.82 2.66 -9.62
CA LYS A 432 13.49 2.08 -10.79
C LYS A 432 14.05 3.19 -11.67
N TRP A 433 15.21 3.69 -11.30
CA TRP A 433 15.91 4.76 -12.02
C TRP A 433 16.01 4.47 -13.53
N ALA A 434 15.85 5.53 -14.32
CA ALA A 434 16.00 5.48 -15.77
C ALA A 434 17.33 6.11 -16.20
N THR A 435 17.93 5.61 -17.27
CA THR A 435 19.09 6.29 -17.87
C THR A 435 18.64 7.43 -18.78
N VAL A 436 19.52 8.41 -19.05
CA VAL A 436 19.22 9.46 -20.03
C VAL A 436 18.96 8.84 -21.41
N GLU A 437 19.72 7.81 -21.76
CA GLU A 437 19.60 7.08 -23.02
C GLU A 437 18.25 6.35 -23.14
N GLU A 438 17.84 5.62 -22.10
CA GLU A 438 16.54 4.89 -22.06
C GLU A 438 15.38 5.85 -22.34
N VAL A 439 15.33 6.99 -21.66
CA VAL A 439 14.26 7.98 -21.84
C VAL A 439 14.33 8.63 -23.22
N SER A 440 15.53 8.98 -23.68
CA SER A 440 15.73 9.63 -24.99
C SER A 440 15.32 8.73 -26.14
N ASP A 441 15.61 7.44 -26.05
CA ASP A 441 15.26 6.47 -27.09
C ASP A 441 13.76 6.18 -27.11
N LEU A 442 13.11 6.09 -25.95
CA LEU A 442 11.65 6.03 -25.87
C LEU A 442 11.00 7.28 -26.50
N MET A 443 11.50 8.48 -26.21
CA MET A 443 10.99 9.71 -26.82
C MET A 443 11.13 9.68 -28.35
N LYS A 444 12.28 9.26 -28.88
CA LYS A 444 12.52 9.13 -30.33
C LYS A 444 11.61 8.07 -30.96
N GLU A 445 11.42 6.94 -30.29
CA GLU A 445 10.55 5.85 -30.74
C GLU A 445 9.12 6.35 -31.00
N TYR A 446 8.62 7.24 -30.15
CA TYR A 446 7.31 7.88 -30.30
C TYR A 446 7.34 9.21 -31.06
N GLY A 447 8.32 9.41 -31.94
CA GLY A 447 8.33 10.50 -32.92
C GLY A 447 8.78 11.87 -32.41
N ILE A 448 9.33 11.96 -31.20
CA ILE A 448 9.90 13.20 -30.68
C ILE A 448 11.25 13.48 -31.35
N LYS A 449 11.43 14.71 -31.84
CA LYS A 449 12.65 15.17 -32.51
C LYS A 449 13.27 16.37 -31.81
N ASN A 450 14.47 16.75 -32.26
CA ASN A 450 15.24 17.88 -31.72
C ASN A 450 15.47 17.75 -30.21
N ILE A 451 15.98 16.58 -29.78
CA ILE A 451 16.24 16.32 -28.37
C ILE A 451 17.36 17.23 -27.88
N GLU A 452 17.07 17.98 -26.82
CA GLU A 452 17.97 18.86 -26.09
C GLU A 452 18.10 18.38 -24.64
N TYR A 453 19.26 18.66 -24.03
CA TYR A 453 19.57 18.25 -22.67
C TYR A 453 19.99 19.44 -21.83
N ILE A 454 19.42 19.55 -20.63
CA ILE A 454 19.76 20.57 -19.64
C ILE A 454 20.09 19.85 -18.33
N GLN A 455 21.15 20.25 -17.65
CA GLN A 455 21.60 19.62 -16.40
C GLN A 455 21.93 20.63 -15.31
N THR A 456 21.70 20.22 -14.07
CA THR A 456 22.16 20.85 -12.82
C THR A 456 22.61 19.77 -11.82
N LEU A 457 22.98 20.17 -10.59
CA LEU A 457 23.54 19.27 -9.58
C LEU A 457 24.82 18.59 -10.07
N THR A 458 25.81 19.40 -10.49
CA THR A 458 27.09 18.91 -11.01
C THR A 458 28.13 18.62 -9.93
N MET A 459 27.82 18.95 -8.68
CA MET A 459 28.65 18.64 -7.52
C MET A 459 28.26 17.31 -6.87
N HIS A 460 29.19 16.74 -6.12
CA HIS A 460 28.94 15.56 -5.30
C HIS A 460 27.73 15.75 -4.36
N PRO A 461 26.83 14.75 -4.19
CA PRO A 461 25.57 14.87 -3.45
C PRO A 461 25.68 15.51 -2.06
N LYS A 462 26.76 15.21 -1.32
CA LYS A 462 27.09 15.84 -0.04
C LYS A 462 27.00 17.38 -0.04
N TYR A 463 27.37 18.02 -1.15
CA TYR A 463 27.47 19.48 -1.27
C TYR A 463 26.33 20.10 -2.09
N SER A 464 25.33 19.29 -2.46
CA SER A 464 24.21 19.66 -3.34
C SER A 464 23.34 20.80 -2.81
N ASN A 465 23.35 21.04 -1.49
CA ASN A 465 22.58 22.08 -0.83
C ASN A 465 23.45 23.25 -0.32
N ILE A 466 24.62 23.50 -0.93
CA ILE A 466 25.56 24.56 -0.50
C ILE A 466 25.71 25.68 -1.54
N ILE A 467 25.77 25.33 -2.83
CA ILE A 467 26.04 26.29 -3.91
C ILE A 467 24.92 26.21 -4.95
N GLU A 468 24.40 27.38 -5.33
CA GLU A 468 23.50 27.49 -6.48
C GLU A 468 24.28 27.37 -7.79
N GLU A 469 23.79 26.54 -8.70
CA GLU A 469 24.39 26.29 -10.01
C GLU A 469 23.52 26.90 -11.12
N GLU A 470 24.17 27.44 -12.15
CA GLU A 470 23.48 27.82 -13.37
C GLU A 470 23.30 26.61 -14.31
N PRO A 471 22.10 26.38 -14.88
CA PRO A 471 21.86 25.20 -15.70
C PRO A 471 22.72 25.17 -16.96
N LYS A 472 23.34 24.02 -17.22
CA LYS A 472 24.25 23.81 -18.36
C LYS A 472 23.59 22.94 -19.43
N SER A 473 24.04 23.07 -20.68
CA SER A 473 23.65 22.15 -21.74
C SER A 473 24.33 20.79 -21.54
N GLY A 474 23.70 19.71 -22.01
CA GLY A 474 24.21 18.34 -21.90
C GLY A 474 23.72 17.61 -20.65
N TYR A 475 24.25 16.41 -20.41
CA TYR A 475 23.79 15.52 -19.33
C TYR A 475 24.91 14.68 -18.67
N THR A 476 26.18 14.89 -19.03
CA THR A 476 27.28 13.99 -18.63
C THR A 476 27.87 14.27 -17.25
N HIS A 477 27.51 15.38 -16.61
CA HIS A 477 28.16 15.83 -15.37
C HIS A 477 27.17 16.16 -14.24
N GLY A 478 25.88 16.32 -14.54
CA GLY A 478 24.85 16.68 -13.58
C GLY A 478 24.02 15.49 -13.15
N ASP A 479 23.67 15.46 -11.88
CA ASP A 479 22.82 14.41 -11.33
C ASP A 479 21.32 14.67 -11.52
N TYR A 480 20.93 15.88 -11.95
CA TYR A 480 19.57 16.20 -12.38
C TYR A 480 19.58 16.62 -13.84
N VAL A 481 18.83 15.89 -14.68
CA VAL A 481 18.83 16.06 -16.14
C VAL A 481 17.40 16.25 -16.63
N ILE A 482 17.23 17.22 -17.52
CA ILE A 482 16.02 17.44 -18.30
C ILE A 482 16.30 17.09 -19.75
N ILE A 483 15.45 16.22 -20.30
CA ILE A 483 15.42 15.80 -21.69
C ILE A 483 14.19 16.45 -22.31
N LYS A 484 14.39 17.24 -23.36
CA LYS A 484 13.32 17.99 -24.01
C LYS A 484 13.33 17.73 -25.51
N GLY A 485 12.15 17.59 -26.12
CA GLY A 485 12.03 17.55 -27.56
C GLY A 485 10.65 17.96 -28.06
N VAL A 486 10.47 17.94 -29.38
CA VAL A 486 9.25 18.41 -30.05
C VAL A 486 8.53 17.23 -30.72
N LYS A 487 7.21 17.10 -30.49
CA LYS A 487 6.34 16.17 -31.21
C LYS A 487 6.14 16.67 -32.63
N LYS A 488 6.60 15.91 -33.64
CA LYS A 488 6.47 16.30 -35.05
C LYS A 488 5.23 15.76 -35.74
#